data_AF-A0A8J6ERN7-F1
#
_entry.id   AF-A0A8J6ERN7-F1
#
_cell.length_a   1.000
_cell.length_b   1.000
_cell.length_c   1.000
_cell.angle_alpha   90.00
_cell.angle_beta   90.00
_cell.angle_gamma   90.00
#
_symmetry.space_group_name_H-M   'P 1'
#
loop_
_entity.id
_entity.type
_entity.pdbx_description
1 polymer ?
#
loop_
_entity_poly.entity_id
_entity_poly.type
_entity_poly.pdbx_seq_one_letter_code
_entity_poly.pdbx_strand_id
1 'polypeptide(L)' 'MLRYFFALFYLLLALSSMSSAAPSEPHHPGDQASPEQLAQYYSDLYQYITFVTRPRFGKRWNEAGVEDVPSY' A
#
# COMPACT_ATOMS: atom_id res chain seq x y z
N MET A 1 -2.16 30.02 26.74
CA MET A 1 -1.05 29.78 25.79
C MET A 1 -0.69 28.30 25.68
N LEU A 2 -0.27 27.63 26.75
CA LEU A 2 0.21 26.23 26.69
C LEU A 2 -0.83 25.19 26.20
N ARG A 3 -2.12 25.38 26.51
CA ARG A 3 -3.20 24.45 26.10
C ARG A 3 -3.42 24.43 24.58
N TYR A 4 -3.30 25.58 23.92
CA TYR A 4 -3.43 25.69 22.46
C TYR A 4 -2.23 25.09 21.74
N PHE A 5 -1.05 25.18 22.34
CA PHE A 5 0.16 24.54 21.82
C PHE A 5 0.00 23.01 21.77
N PHE A 6 -0.48 22.39 22.86
CA PHE A 6 -0.76 20.96 22.87
C PHE A 6 -1.86 20.57 21.87
N ALA A 7 -2.93 21.37 21.77
CA ALA A 7 -3.99 21.11 20.78
C ALA A 7 -3.47 21.16 19.33
N LEU A 8 -2.64 22.15 19.01
CA LEU A 8 -2.01 22.26 17.68
C LEU A 8 -1.07 21.08 17.43
N PHE A 9 -0.27 20.68 18.41
CA PHE A 9 0.64 19.54 18.31
C PHE A 9 -0.11 18.22 18.05
N TYR A 10 -1.19 17.96 18.80
CA TYR A 10 -2.04 16.78 18.57
C TYR A 10 -2.73 16.81 17.20
N LEU A 11 -3.18 17.97 16.74
CA LEU A 11 -3.77 18.13 15.41
C LEU A 11 -2.75 17.80 14.31
N LEU A 12 -1.51 18.28 14.44
CA LEU A 12 -0.44 17.99 13.48
C LEU A 12 -0.08 16.50 13.46
N LEU A 13 -0.01 15.85 14.63
CA LEU A 13 0.20 14.39 14.72
C LEU A 13 -0.92 13.62 14.01
N ALA A 14 -2.19 13.98 14.27
CA ALA A 14 -3.34 13.33 13.66
C ALA A 14 -3.35 13.45 12.12
N LEU A 15 -2.95 14.61 11.58
CA LEU A 15 -2.82 14.81 10.13
C LEU A 15 -1.65 14.01 9.53
N SER A 16 -0.52 13.92 10.25
CA SER A 16 0.66 13.19 9.77
C SER A 16 0.44 11.67 9.63
N SER A 17 -0.46 11.08 10.44
CA SER A 17 -0.87 9.68 10.32
C SER A 17 -1.58 9.34 9.00
N MET A 18 -2.05 10.34 8.26
CA MET A 18 -2.65 10.14 6.92
C MET A 18 -1.62 10.16 5.78
N SER A 19 -0.36 10.55 6.07
CA SER A 19 0.71 10.39 5.10
C SER A 19 1.14 8.93 5.11
N SER A 20 0.54 8.15 4.21
CA SER A 20 1.06 6.83 3.83
C SER A 20 2.44 7.07 3.21
N ALA A 21 3.46 7.17 4.07
CA ALA A 21 4.84 7.05 3.66
C ALA A 21 4.95 5.75 2.86
N ALA A 22 5.58 5.81 1.68
CA ALA A 22 5.75 4.64 0.83
C ALA A 22 6.25 3.47 1.70
N PRO A 23 5.60 2.28 1.63
CA PRO A 23 5.94 1.18 2.51
C PRO A 23 7.43 0.87 2.33
N SER A 24 8.20 1.08 3.40
CA SER A 24 9.61 0.71 3.44
C SER A 24 9.74 -0.77 3.14
N GLU A 25 10.80 -1.17 2.44
CA GLU A 25 11.03 -2.58 2.11
C GLU A 25 10.97 -3.42 3.41
N PRO A 26 10.01 -4.35 3.52
CA PRO A 26 9.78 -5.06 4.77
C PRO A 26 10.98 -5.97 5.07
N HIS A 27 11.62 -5.73 6.22
CA HIS A 27 12.78 -6.50 6.66
C HIS A 27 12.33 -7.83 7.25
N HIS A 28 12.90 -8.95 6.79
CA HIS A 28 12.57 -10.27 7.32
C HIS A 28 12.97 -10.35 8.82
N PRO A 29 12.06 -10.73 9.73
CA PRO A 29 12.33 -10.75 11.17
C PRO A 29 13.26 -11.90 11.62
N GLY A 30 13.70 -12.76 10.69
CA GLY A 30 14.61 -13.89 10.95
C GLY A 30 13.88 -15.17 11.37
N ASP A 31 14.56 -16.31 11.30
CA ASP A 31 13.96 -17.65 11.46
C ASP A 31 13.43 -17.97 12.87
N GLN A 32 13.63 -17.07 13.84
CA GLN A 32 13.17 -17.19 15.23
C GLN A 32 12.06 -16.19 15.59
N ALA A 33 11.40 -15.62 14.59
CA ALA A 33 10.33 -14.65 14.79
C ALA A 33 9.08 -15.29 15.41
N SER A 34 8.39 -14.53 16.27
CA SER A 34 7.10 -14.96 16.81
C SER A 34 6.03 -15.00 15.70
N PRO A 35 4.96 -15.80 15.85
CA PRO A 35 3.90 -15.87 14.83
C PRO A 35 3.22 -14.50 14.59
N GLU A 36 3.16 -13.63 15.61
CA GLU A 36 2.65 -12.27 15.48
C GLU A 36 3.56 -11.40 14.60
N GLN A 37 4.89 -11.53 14.76
CA GLN A 37 5.87 -10.80 13.95
C GLN A 37 5.86 -11.27 12.50
N LEU A 38 5.64 -12.58 12.27
CA LEU A 38 5.46 -13.12 10.93
C LEU A 38 4.18 -12.61 10.27
N ALA A 39 3.06 -12.59 11.00
CA ALA A 39 1.79 -12.07 10.47
C ALA A 39 1.92 -10.59 10.05
N GLN A 40 2.61 -9.79 10.86
CA GLN A 40 2.90 -8.39 10.55
C GLN A 40 3.83 -8.27 9.33
N TYR A 41 4.88 -9.09 9.26
CA TYR A 41 5.76 -9.14 8.09
C TYR A 41 4.98 -9.44 6.81
N TYR A 42 4.10 -10.44 6.80
CA TYR A 42 3.30 -10.79 5.64
C TYR A 42 2.29 -9.71 5.25
N SER A 43 1.67 -9.01 6.21
CA SER A 43 0.77 -7.89 5.88
C SER A 43 1.51 -6.76 5.19
N ASP A 44 2.71 -6.43 5.70
CA ASP A 44 3.54 -5.35 5.17
C ASP A 44 4.06 -5.72 3.77
N LEU A 45 4.45 -6.98 3.58
CA LEU A 45 4.87 -7.55 2.28
C LEU A 45 3.76 -7.50 1.23
N TYR A 46 2.55 -7.89 1.61
CA TYR A 46 1.40 -7.84 0.72
C TYR A 46 1.06 -6.41 0.30
N GLN A 47 1.09 -5.46 1.25
CA GLN A 47 0.89 -4.05 0.95
C GLN A 47 1.98 -3.50 0.02
N TYR A 48 3.25 -3.86 0.27
CA TYR A 48 4.37 -3.46 -0.58
C TYR A 48 4.23 -3.98 -2.01
N ILE A 49 3.97 -5.28 -2.19
CA ILE A 49 3.77 -5.88 -3.52
C ILE A 49 2.60 -5.18 -4.21
N THR A 50 1.46 -5.08 -3.53
CA THR A 50 0.26 -4.44 -4.08
C THR A 50 0.56 -3.01 -4.53
N PHE A 51 1.35 -2.26 -3.78
CA PHE A 51 1.77 -0.90 -4.13
C PHE A 51 2.70 -0.87 -5.35
N VAL A 52 3.74 -1.70 -5.36
CA VAL A 52 4.77 -1.72 -6.43
C VAL A 52 4.20 -2.26 -7.74
N THR A 53 3.30 -3.24 -7.67
CA THR A 53 2.72 -3.90 -8.86
C THR A 53 1.40 -3.29 -9.29
N ARG A 54 0.94 -2.17 -8.70
CA ARG A 54 -0.27 -1.49 -9.19
C ARG A 54 -0.10 -1.21 -10.69
N PRO A 55 -0.94 -1.80 -11.56
CA PRO A 55 -0.82 -1.55 -12.98
C PRO A 55 -1.07 -0.06 -13.24
N ARG A 56 -0.04 0.64 -13.72
CA ARG A 56 -0.09 2.09 -14.00
C ARG A 56 -0.85 2.42 -15.30
N PHE A 57 -1.17 1.40 -16.08
CA PHE A 57 -1.97 1.50 -17.30
C PHE A 57 -3.09 0.46 -17.24
N GLY A 58 -4.29 0.90 -16.88
CA GLY A 58 -5.50 0.08 -17.00
C GLY A 58 -6.10 0.20 -18.40
N LYS A 59 -6.34 -0.95 -19.05
CA LYS A 59 -7.18 -1.13 -20.25
C LYS A 59 -6.80 -0.37 -21.54
N ARG A 60 -5.78 -0.83 -22.27
CA ARG A 60 -5.64 -0.54 -23.71
C ARG A 60 -5.97 -1.72 -24.64
N TRP A 61 -6.33 -2.89 -24.09
CA TRP A 61 -6.48 -4.12 -24.87
C TRP A 61 -7.90 -4.40 -25.38
N ASN A 62 -8.82 -3.43 -25.33
CA ASN A 62 -10.24 -3.69 -25.60
C ASN A 62 -10.83 -2.94 -26.79
N GLU A 63 -10.04 -2.29 -27.66
CA GLU A 63 -10.60 -1.61 -28.87
C GLU A 63 -9.75 -1.75 -30.15
N ALA A 64 -8.75 -2.64 -30.17
CA ALA A 64 -8.05 -2.98 -31.41
C ALA A 64 -7.91 -4.50 -31.50
N GLY A 65 -8.85 -5.15 -32.20
CA GLY A 65 -8.75 -6.58 -32.50
C GLY A 65 -9.93 -7.44 -32.09
N VAL A 66 -11.17 -6.94 -32.16
CA VAL A 66 -12.29 -7.82 -32.55
C VAL A 66 -12.35 -7.76 -34.08
N GLU A 67 -11.32 -8.30 -34.73
CA GLU A 67 -11.44 -8.74 -36.12
C GLU A 67 -12.22 -10.06 -36.08
N ASP A 68 -13.41 -10.01 -36.67
CA ASP A 68 -14.04 -11.10 -37.43
C ASP A 68 -13.96 -12.50 -36.81
N VAL A 69 -14.86 -12.79 -35.87
CA VAL A 69 -15.29 -14.19 -35.64
C VAL A 69 -16.42 -14.48 -36.63
N PRO A 70 -16.23 -15.35 -37.64
CA PRO A 70 -17.31 -15.69 -38.56
C PRO A 70 -18.36 -16.50 -37.82
N SER A 71 -19.60 -16.05 -37.95
CA SER A 71 -20.78 -16.77 -37.49
C SER A 71 -20.89 -18.09 -38.27
N TYR A 72 -20.68 -19.21 -37.58
CA TYR A 72 -21.08 -20.55 -38.01
C TYR A 72 -22.11 -21.10 -37.03
#